data_AF-A0A529XGN5-F1
#
_entry.id   AF-A0A529XGN5-F1
#
_cell.length_a   1.000
_cell.length_b   1.000
_cell.length_c   1.000
_cell.angle_alpha   90.00
_cell.angle_beta   90.00
_cell.angle_gamma   90.00
#
_symmetry.space_group_name_H-M   'P 1'
#
loop_
_entity.id
_entity.type
_entity.pdbx_description
1 polymer ?
#
loop_
_entity_poly.entity_id
_entity_poly.type
_entity_poly.pdbx_seq_one_letter_code
_entity_poly.pdbx_strand_id
1 'polypeptide(L)'
;DLDWVKEDPGRFWHHVTGDSQLRWIGPDKGAMHLAVGAVVNAVWDLWAKEAGKPVWRLVAEMSPEEILRIVDFRYPCYTTSAGWLGYPDDKLRRLCQEAVDDGFNHIKLKVGRDRADDIRRLRIAREVIGPDRYLMIDANQVWEVDQAIDWLKDLAFAKPFFIEEPTSPDDVAG
;
A
#
# COMPACT_ATOMS: atom_id res chain seq x y z
N ASP A 1 -13.81 -26.92 -10.13
CA ASP A 1 -13.94 -26.48 -11.53
C ASP A 1 -13.04 -25.27 -11.71
N LEU A 2 -12.04 -25.36 -12.60
CA LEU A 2 -11.05 -24.31 -12.86
C LEU A 2 -11.42 -23.42 -14.05
N ASP A 3 -12.50 -23.72 -14.78
CA ASP A 3 -12.72 -23.12 -16.10
C ASP A 3 -12.90 -21.60 -16.01
N TRP A 4 -13.61 -21.10 -14.99
CA TRP A 4 -13.75 -19.66 -14.75
C TRP A 4 -12.43 -18.98 -14.33
N VAL A 5 -11.49 -19.71 -13.74
CA VAL A 5 -10.17 -19.18 -13.37
C VAL A 5 -9.28 -19.07 -14.60
N LYS A 6 -9.36 -20.05 -15.52
CA LYS A 6 -8.62 -20.03 -16.79
C LYS A 6 -9.15 -18.94 -17.73
N GLU A 7 -10.46 -18.71 -17.73
CA GLU A 7 -11.12 -17.68 -18.53
C GLU A 7 -10.68 -16.25 -18.12
N ASP A 8 -10.56 -16.02 -16.81
CA ASP A 8 -10.17 -14.73 -16.24
C ASP A 8 -9.38 -14.89 -14.91
N PRO A 9 -8.05 -15.06 -14.99
CA PRO A 9 -7.20 -15.21 -13.81
C PRO A 9 -7.22 -13.99 -12.89
N GLY A 10 -7.41 -12.80 -13.45
CA GLY A 10 -7.57 -11.56 -12.70
C GLY A 10 -8.83 -11.61 -11.85
N ARG A 11 -9.99 -11.99 -12.42
CA ARG A 11 -11.23 -12.20 -11.66
C ARG A 11 -11.06 -13.18 -10.51
N PHE A 12 -10.29 -14.25 -10.70
CA PHE A 12 -9.96 -15.17 -9.60
C PHE A 12 -9.15 -14.49 -8.50
N TRP A 13 -8.06 -13.80 -8.85
CA TRP A 13 -7.25 -13.04 -7.90
C TRP A 13 -8.11 -12.08 -7.07
N HIS A 14 -9.01 -11.39 -7.74
CA HIS A 14 -9.92 -10.44 -7.12
C HIS A 14 -10.97 -11.07 -6.22
N HIS A 15 -11.44 -12.25 -6.56
CA HIS A 15 -12.36 -12.98 -5.70
C HIS A 15 -11.67 -13.37 -4.39
N VAL A 16 -10.43 -13.88 -4.45
CA VAL A 16 -9.71 -14.36 -3.26
C VAL A 16 -9.07 -13.24 -2.42
N THR A 17 -8.83 -12.07 -3.01
CA THR A 17 -8.33 -10.88 -2.30
C THR A 17 -9.42 -9.86 -1.96
N GLY A 18 -10.66 -10.09 -2.42
CA GLY A 18 -11.73 -9.10 -2.40
C GLY A 18 -12.67 -9.14 -1.19
N ASP A 19 -12.56 -10.15 -0.34
CA ASP A 19 -13.38 -10.24 0.88
C ASP A 19 -13.03 -9.08 1.83
N SER A 20 -14.00 -8.20 2.10
CA SER A 20 -13.77 -6.99 2.88
C SER A 20 -13.35 -7.27 4.32
N GLN A 21 -13.83 -8.36 4.93
CA GLN A 21 -13.47 -8.72 6.30
C GLN A 21 -12.03 -9.24 6.36
N LEU A 22 -11.63 -10.08 5.41
CA LEU A 22 -10.25 -10.58 5.34
C LEU A 22 -9.27 -9.48 4.95
N ARG A 23 -9.67 -8.55 4.08
CA ARG A 23 -8.87 -7.37 3.72
C ARG A 23 -8.57 -6.49 4.92
N TRP A 24 -9.47 -6.39 5.90
CA TRP A 24 -9.24 -5.62 7.13
C TRP A 24 -8.01 -6.12 7.92
N ILE A 25 -7.68 -7.41 7.81
CA ILE A 25 -6.53 -8.04 8.50
C ILE A 25 -5.20 -7.82 7.74
N GLY A 26 -5.25 -7.34 6.49
CA GLY A 26 -4.09 -7.00 5.65
C GLY A 26 -4.01 -5.50 5.41
N PRO A 27 -4.67 -4.96 4.36
CA PRO A 27 -4.93 -5.58 3.07
C PRO A 27 -3.61 -5.82 2.30
N ASP A 28 -3.58 -6.90 1.53
CA ASP A 28 -2.47 -7.25 0.63
C ASP A 28 -1.07 -7.26 1.30
N LYS A 29 -1.05 -7.60 2.59
CA LYS A 29 0.17 -7.75 3.41
C LYS A 29 -0.04 -8.74 4.55
N GLY A 30 1.05 -9.12 5.21
CA GLY A 30 1.02 -9.93 6.44
C GLY A 30 0.50 -11.36 6.22
N ALA A 31 0.06 -11.98 7.31
CA ALA A 31 -0.35 -13.38 7.33
C ALA A 31 -1.46 -13.70 6.32
N MET A 32 -2.43 -12.78 6.16
CA MET A 32 -3.52 -12.97 5.22
C MET A 32 -3.03 -13.07 3.77
N HIS A 33 -2.12 -12.18 3.36
CA HIS A 33 -1.62 -12.19 1.99
C HIS A 33 -0.65 -13.35 1.72
N LEU A 34 0.10 -13.82 2.73
CA LEU A 34 0.86 -15.07 2.62
C LEU A 34 -0.05 -16.28 2.38
N ALA A 35 -1.18 -16.37 3.08
CA ALA A 35 -2.15 -17.44 2.89
C ALA A 35 -2.77 -17.39 1.48
N VAL A 36 -3.17 -16.19 1.01
CA VAL A 36 -3.67 -16.01 -0.36
C VAL A 36 -2.61 -16.41 -1.39
N GLY A 37 -1.35 -16.00 -1.20
CA GLY A 37 -0.25 -16.38 -2.09
C GLY A 37 -0.08 -17.90 -2.20
N ALA A 38 -0.19 -18.64 -1.09
CA ALA A 38 -0.15 -20.10 -1.11
C ALA A 38 -1.31 -20.71 -1.92
N VAL A 39 -2.54 -20.20 -1.75
CA VAL A 39 -3.72 -20.67 -2.48
C VAL A 39 -3.59 -20.37 -3.99
N VAL A 40 -3.19 -19.15 -4.34
CA VAL A 40 -3.03 -18.74 -5.74
C VAL A 40 -1.95 -19.56 -6.43
N ASN A 41 -0.81 -19.78 -5.79
CA ASN A 41 0.24 -20.63 -6.34
C ASN A 41 -0.20 -22.10 -6.51
N ALA A 42 -1.01 -22.62 -5.60
CA ALA A 42 -1.57 -23.97 -5.73
C ALA A 42 -2.54 -24.09 -6.91
N VAL A 43 -3.31 -23.04 -7.21
CA VAL A 43 -4.17 -22.99 -8.40
C VAL A 43 -3.36 -22.96 -9.69
N TRP A 44 -2.28 -22.18 -9.74
CA TRP A 44 -1.34 -22.18 -10.87
C TRP A 44 -0.66 -23.55 -11.08
N ASP A 45 -0.26 -24.22 -10.00
CA ASP A 45 0.29 -25.57 -10.06
C ASP A 45 -0.73 -26.59 -10.61
N LEU A 46 -1.99 -26.52 -10.16
CA LEU A 46 -3.06 -27.38 -10.66
C LEU A 46 -3.34 -27.14 -12.15
N TRP A 47 -3.42 -25.87 -12.58
CA TRP A 47 -3.62 -25.53 -13.98
C TRP A 47 -2.46 -26.01 -14.85
N ALA A 48 -1.22 -25.80 -14.42
CA ALA A 48 -0.04 -26.27 -15.13
C ALA A 48 -0.01 -27.80 -15.29
N LYS A 49 -0.38 -28.54 -14.24
CA LYS A 49 -0.52 -30.00 -14.27
C LYS A 49 -1.61 -30.46 -15.26
N GLU A 50 -2.76 -29.80 -15.26
CA GLU A 50 -3.86 -30.11 -16.19
C GLU A 50 -3.45 -29.82 -17.65
N ALA A 51 -2.69 -28.75 -17.87
CA ALA A 51 -2.15 -28.39 -19.18
C ALA A 51 -0.95 -29.26 -19.61
N GLY A 52 -0.43 -30.13 -18.74
CA GLY A 52 0.76 -30.95 -19.01
C GLY A 52 2.05 -30.14 -19.18
N LYS A 53 2.14 -28.95 -18.58
CA LYS A 53 3.26 -28.00 -18.76
C LYS A 53 3.86 -27.61 -17.40
N PRO A 54 5.16 -27.30 -17.32
CA PRO A 54 5.67 -26.55 -16.17
C PRO A 54 5.12 -25.12 -16.21
N VAL A 55 4.89 -24.50 -15.04
CA VAL A 55 4.25 -23.16 -14.92
C VAL A 55 4.94 -22.11 -15.81
N TRP A 56 6.27 -22.08 -15.84
CA TRP A 56 7.03 -21.11 -16.64
C TRP A 56 6.69 -21.19 -18.15
N ARG A 57 6.45 -22.40 -18.67
CA ARG A 57 6.10 -22.61 -20.08
C ARG A 57 4.62 -22.31 -20.32
N LEU A 58 3.74 -22.65 -19.37
CA LEU A 58 2.33 -22.26 -19.43
C LEU A 58 2.20 -20.74 -19.60
N VAL A 59 2.89 -19.95 -18.78
CA VAL A 59 2.84 -18.49 -18.83
C VAL A 59 3.55 -17.93 -20.07
N ALA A 60 4.71 -18.48 -20.44
CA ALA A 60 5.46 -18.00 -21.61
C ALA A 60 4.75 -18.24 -22.95
N GLU A 61 3.82 -19.19 -23.02
CA GLU A 61 3.03 -19.50 -24.22
C GLU A 61 1.69 -18.74 -24.29
N MET A 62 1.35 -17.94 -23.26
CA MET A 62 0.15 -17.09 -23.28
C MET A 62 0.31 -15.92 -24.26
N SER A 63 -0.81 -15.47 -24.84
CA SER A 63 -0.83 -14.24 -25.63
C SER A 63 -0.60 -13.01 -24.74
N PRO A 64 -0.14 -11.87 -25.29
CA PRO A 64 -0.06 -10.62 -24.54
C PRO A 64 -1.38 -10.23 -23.86
N GLU A 65 -2.52 -10.48 -24.50
CA GLU A 65 -3.86 -10.22 -23.95
C GLU A 65 -4.16 -11.12 -22.75
N GLU A 66 -3.78 -12.39 -22.80
CA GLU A 66 -3.93 -13.33 -21.67
C GLU A 66 -3.03 -12.94 -20.50
N ILE A 67 -1.79 -12.50 -20.77
CA ILE A 67 -0.88 -11.98 -19.72
C ILE A 67 -1.47 -10.73 -19.06
N LEU A 68 -2.03 -9.81 -19.85
CA LEU A 68 -2.65 -8.59 -19.31
C LEU A 68 -3.85 -8.90 -18.39
N ARG A 69 -4.58 -10.00 -18.62
CA ARG A 69 -5.69 -10.43 -17.74
C ARG A 69 -5.22 -10.96 -16.39
N ILE A 70 -3.93 -11.28 -16.22
CA ILE A 70 -3.36 -11.68 -14.93
C ILE A 70 -3.09 -10.45 -14.05
N VAL A 71 -2.80 -9.29 -14.66
CA VAL A 71 -2.36 -8.09 -13.94
C VAL A 71 -3.56 -7.31 -13.41
N ASP A 72 -3.58 -7.10 -12.09
CA ASP A 72 -4.58 -6.25 -11.44
C ASP A 72 -4.18 -4.76 -11.53
N PHE A 73 -4.90 -4.00 -12.36
CA PHE A 73 -4.75 -2.54 -12.48
C PHE A 73 -5.72 -1.74 -11.59
N ARG A 74 -6.56 -2.39 -10.77
CA ARG A 74 -7.66 -1.77 -10.02
C ARG A 74 -7.23 -1.20 -8.68
N TYR A 75 -6.13 -1.67 -8.10
CA TYR A 75 -5.65 -1.20 -6.81
C TYR A 75 -4.47 -0.23 -6.94
N PRO A 76 -4.71 1.09 -6.98
CA PRO A 76 -3.67 2.04 -6.63
C PRO A 76 -3.28 1.80 -5.17
N CYS A 77 -2.09 1.25 -4.97
CA CYS A 77 -1.51 1.04 -3.65
C CYS A 77 -0.74 2.29 -3.21
N TYR A 78 -0.56 2.42 -1.89
CA TYR A 78 0.26 3.46 -1.30
C TYR A 78 1.37 2.81 -0.48
N THR A 79 2.51 3.50 -0.34
CA THR A 79 3.65 2.99 0.42
C THR A 79 3.87 3.79 1.70
N THR A 80 4.23 3.09 2.79
CA THR A 80 4.67 3.68 4.07
C THR A 80 6.15 3.40 4.33
N SER A 81 6.84 2.71 3.40
CA SER A 81 8.22 2.25 3.60
C SER A 81 9.22 3.39 3.77
N ALA A 82 8.94 4.56 3.17
CA ALA A 82 9.73 5.79 3.37
C ALA A 82 9.44 6.49 4.72
N GLY A 83 8.33 6.15 5.37
CA GLY A 83 7.69 6.97 6.40
C GLY A 83 8.19 6.79 7.83
N TRP A 84 9.06 5.83 8.12
CA TRP A 84 9.44 5.50 9.50
C TRP A 84 10.19 6.64 10.22
N LEU A 85 9.76 6.97 11.45
CA LEU A 85 10.28 8.09 12.27
C LEU A 85 11.77 8.00 12.61
N GLY A 86 12.35 6.80 12.61
CA GLY A 86 13.76 6.57 12.96
C GLY A 86 14.76 6.74 11.82
N TYR A 87 14.31 7.03 10.60
CA TYR A 87 15.21 7.12 9.44
C TYR A 87 15.87 8.50 9.33
N PRO A 88 17.18 8.57 9.01
CA PRO A 88 17.85 9.82 8.69
C PRO A 88 17.29 10.42 7.40
N ASP A 89 17.44 11.74 7.25
CA ASP A 89 16.85 12.53 6.16
C ASP A 89 17.25 12.05 4.77
N ASP A 90 18.52 11.67 4.60
CA ASP A 90 19.07 11.12 3.36
C ASP A 90 18.45 9.77 3.00
N LYS A 91 18.11 8.93 4.00
CA LYS A 91 17.34 7.71 3.78
C LYS A 91 15.87 8.01 3.46
N LEU A 92 15.24 8.97 4.14
CA LEU A 92 13.89 9.43 3.81
C LEU A 92 13.81 9.91 2.36
N ARG A 93 14.73 10.79 1.96
CA ARG A 93 14.80 11.35 0.60
C ARG A 93 14.95 10.25 -0.45
N ARG A 94 15.90 9.33 -0.24
CA ARG A 94 16.12 8.19 -1.13
C ARG A 94 14.86 7.32 -1.26
N LEU A 95 14.22 6.95 -0.15
CA LEU A 95 13.03 6.10 -0.17
C LEU A 95 11.80 6.78 -0.76
N CYS A 96 11.65 8.10 -0.57
CA CYS A 96 10.62 8.88 -1.27
C CYS A 96 10.85 8.89 -2.78
N GLN A 97 12.11 9.00 -3.22
CA GLN A 97 12.44 8.95 -4.65
C GLN A 97 12.20 7.56 -5.23
N GLU A 98 12.63 6.50 -4.54
CA GLU A 98 12.36 5.11 -4.94
C GLU A 98 10.84 4.86 -5.06
N ALA A 99 10.03 5.35 -4.12
CA ALA A 99 8.58 5.26 -4.23
C ALA A 99 8.01 5.99 -5.46
N VAL A 100 8.57 7.14 -5.82
CA VAL A 100 8.18 7.88 -7.03
C VAL A 100 8.57 7.11 -8.28
N ASP A 101 9.78 6.56 -8.32
CA ASP A 101 10.33 5.79 -9.44
C ASP A 101 9.57 4.47 -9.65
N ASP A 102 9.11 3.85 -8.56
CA ASP A 102 8.24 2.67 -8.56
C ASP A 102 6.78 2.99 -8.97
N GLY A 103 6.46 4.26 -9.23
CA GLY A 103 5.16 4.68 -9.72
C GLY A 103 4.09 4.92 -8.65
N PHE A 104 4.45 4.98 -7.36
CA PHE A 104 3.49 5.29 -6.31
C PHE A 104 3.00 6.75 -6.42
N ASN A 105 1.69 6.91 -6.38
CA ASN A 105 1.02 8.23 -6.34
C ASN A 105 0.60 8.66 -4.93
N HIS A 106 0.73 7.75 -3.96
CA HIS A 106 0.32 7.96 -2.57
C HIS A 106 1.42 7.45 -1.62
N ILE A 107 1.88 8.32 -0.71
CA ILE A 107 2.98 8.03 0.22
C ILE A 107 2.57 8.46 1.63
N LYS A 108 2.84 7.63 2.65
CA LYS A 108 2.50 7.90 4.05
C LYS A 108 3.75 8.09 4.93
N LEU A 109 3.76 9.11 5.78
CA LEU A 109 4.82 9.39 6.76
C LEU A 109 4.30 9.24 8.20
N LYS A 110 5.13 8.70 9.09
CA LYS A 110 4.88 8.72 10.54
C LYS A 110 5.25 10.09 11.12
N VAL A 111 4.39 10.59 12.01
CA VAL A 111 4.51 11.89 12.71
C VAL A 111 4.19 11.73 14.19
N GLY A 112 4.27 12.82 14.97
CA GLY A 112 3.69 12.89 16.32
C GLY A 112 4.66 12.75 17.48
N ARG A 113 5.94 12.46 17.21
CA ARG A 113 6.97 12.40 18.26
C ARG A 113 7.60 13.75 18.57
N ASP A 114 8.01 14.48 17.53
CA ASP A 114 8.65 15.79 17.66
C ASP A 114 8.18 16.71 16.53
N ARG A 115 7.71 17.90 16.90
CA ARG A 115 7.03 18.81 15.96
C ARG A 115 8.00 19.40 14.93
N ALA A 116 9.25 19.68 15.34
CA ALA A 116 10.25 20.22 14.43
C ALA A 116 10.70 19.16 13.41
N ASP A 117 10.85 17.92 13.85
CA ASP A 117 11.12 16.77 12.98
C ASP A 117 10.01 16.56 11.96
N ASP A 118 8.74 16.61 12.38
CA ASP A 118 7.61 16.43 11.48
C ASP A 118 7.60 17.50 10.38
N ILE A 119 7.77 18.77 10.74
CA ILE A 119 7.84 19.89 9.79
C ILE A 119 9.00 19.69 8.81
N ARG A 120 10.20 19.35 9.31
CA ARG A 120 11.39 19.11 8.49
C ARG A 120 11.19 17.95 7.52
N ARG A 121 10.72 16.80 8.02
CA ARG A 121 10.52 15.57 7.24
C ARG A 121 9.45 15.75 6.18
N LEU A 122 8.35 16.44 6.50
CA LEU A 122 7.28 16.70 5.54
C LEU A 122 7.70 17.68 4.44
N ARG A 123 8.58 18.65 4.74
CA ARG A 123 9.21 19.48 3.69
C ARG A 123 10.03 18.62 2.74
N ILE A 124 10.92 17.78 3.27
CA ILE A 124 11.75 16.87 2.46
C ILE A 124 10.88 15.95 1.60
N ALA A 125 9.87 15.31 2.20
CA ALA A 125 8.98 14.44 1.45
C ALA A 125 8.26 15.21 0.33
N ARG A 126 7.71 16.41 0.62
CA ARG A 126 7.01 17.21 -0.38
C ARG A 126 7.91 17.70 -1.51
N GLU A 127 9.15 18.05 -1.22
CA GLU A 127 10.17 18.38 -2.24
C GLU A 127 10.41 17.22 -3.21
N VAL A 128 10.47 15.99 -2.70
CA VAL A 128 10.80 14.80 -3.49
C VAL A 128 9.60 14.30 -4.30
N ILE A 129 8.43 14.17 -3.66
CA ILE A 129 7.26 13.55 -4.30
C ILE A 129 6.53 14.50 -5.26
N GLY A 130 6.83 15.80 -5.16
CA GLY A 130 6.23 16.87 -5.95
C GLY A 130 4.86 17.32 -5.41
N PRO A 131 4.23 18.31 -6.07
CA PRO A 131 2.97 18.89 -5.62
C PRO A 131 1.74 18.01 -5.89
N ASP A 132 1.81 17.12 -6.89
CA ASP A 132 0.65 16.41 -7.42
C ASP A 132 0.37 15.06 -6.72
N ARG A 133 1.39 14.47 -6.08
CA ARG A 133 1.24 13.20 -5.36
C ARG A 133 0.61 13.40 -3.99
N TYR A 134 -0.17 12.41 -3.57
CA TYR A 134 -0.83 12.39 -2.28
C TYR A 134 0.15 12.03 -1.17
N LEU A 135 0.13 12.83 -0.11
CA LEU A 135 0.91 12.62 1.11
C LEU A 135 -0.06 12.36 2.24
N MET A 136 0.10 11.28 2.97
CA MET A 136 -0.67 10.98 4.18
C MET A 136 0.26 11.05 5.39
N ILE A 137 -0.31 11.33 6.55
CA ILE A 137 0.42 11.33 7.82
C ILE A 137 -0.29 10.46 8.86
N ASP A 138 0.46 9.92 9.80
CA ASP A 138 -0.01 8.92 10.76
C ASP A 138 0.68 9.14 12.11
N ALA A 139 -0.11 9.47 13.13
CA ALA A 139 0.37 9.84 14.46
C ALA A 139 0.33 8.68 15.47
N ASN A 140 -0.32 7.56 15.12
CA ASN A 140 -0.47 6.40 16.01
C ASN A 140 -0.97 6.76 17.42
N GLN A 141 -2.06 7.53 17.46
CA GLN A 141 -2.89 7.75 18.64
C GLN A 141 -2.25 8.61 19.73
N VAL A 142 -1.11 9.25 19.46
CA VAL A 142 -0.26 9.87 20.49
C VAL A 142 -0.72 11.25 20.98
N TRP A 143 -1.68 11.89 20.31
CA TRP A 143 -2.13 13.22 20.68
C TRP A 143 -3.51 13.21 21.35
N GLU A 144 -3.71 14.17 22.26
CA GLU A 144 -5.05 14.60 22.66
C GLU A 144 -5.70 15.44 21.54
N VAL A 145 -7.03 15.60 21.57
CA VAL A 145 -7.82 16.30 20.53
C VAL A 145 -7.27 17.70 20.20
N ASP A 146 -7.16 18.57 21.21
CA ASP A 146 -6.68 19.94 21.01
C ASP A 146 -5.23 19.98 20.52
N GLN A 147 -4.40 19.04 20.99
CA GLN A 147 -3.01 18.90 20.57
C GLN A 147 -2.93 18.48 19.09
N ALA A 148 -3.76 17.54 18.66
CA ALA A 148 -3.82 17.10 17.27
C ALA A 148 -4.22 18.26 16.35
N ILE A 149 -5.27 19.01 16.71
CA ILE A 149 -5.73 20.19 15.96
C ILE A 149 -4.62 21.23 15.82
N ASP A 150 -3.94 21.54 16.91
CA ASP A 150 -2.84 22.51 16.90
C ASP A 150 -1.65 22.03 16.07
N TRP A 151 -1.24 20.77 16.24
CA TRP A 151 -0.13 20.18 15.50
C TRP A 151 -0.39 20.15 13.99
N LEU A 152 -1.62 19.81 13.57
CA LEU A 152 -1.99 19.74 12.16
C LEU A 152 -1.98 21.09 11.45
N LYS A 153 -2.23 22.20 12.17
CA LYS A 153 -2.09 23.56 11.59
C LYS A 153 -0.67 23.80 11.12
N ASP A 154 0.32 23.37 11.90
CA ASP A 154 1.74 23.52 11.56
C ASP A 154 2.16 22.59 10.42
N LEU A 155 1.44 21.49 10.18
CA LEU A 155 1.72 20.54 9.11
C LEU A 155 0.92 20.81 7.82
N ALA A 156 -0.04 21.75 7.84
CA ALA A 156 -0.96 22.02 6.73
C ALA A 156 -0.24 22.44 5.44
N PHE A 157 0.96 23.05 5.54
CA PHE A 157 1.77 23.41 4.37
C PHE A 157 2.09 22.19 3.49
N ALA A 158 2.18 21.00 4.08
CA ALA A 158 2.52 19.77 3.39
C ALA A 158 1.33 19.19 2.60
N LYS A 159 0.13 19.77 2.76
CA LYS A 159 -1.12 19.32 2.16
C LYS A 159 -1.36 17.82 2.39
N PRO A 160 -1.41 17.35 3.65
CA PRO A 160 -1.73 15.96 3.92
C PRO A 160 -3.16 15.65 3.42
N PHE A 161 -3.32 14.51 2.76
CA PHE A 161 -4.60 14.02 2.25
C PHE A 161 -5.51 13.56 3.41
N PHE A 162 -4.92 12.93 4.42
CA PHE A 162 -5.55 12.68 5.73
C PHE A 162 -4.48 12.57 6.82
N ILE A 163 -4.94 12.64 8.07
CA ILE A 163 -4.23 12.20 9.27
C ILE A 163 -4.85 10.89 9.77
N GLU A 164 -4.04 9.87 9.96
CA GLU A 164 -4.42 8.58 10.51
C GLU A 164 -4.20 8.57 12.03
N GLU A 165 -5.19 8.07 12.76
CA GLU A 165 -5.13 7.87 14.21
C GLU A 165 -4.54 9.08 14.96
N PRO A 166 -5.16 10.27 14.90
CA PRO A 166 -4.65 11.44 15.60
C PRO A 166 -4.70 11.27 17.14
N THR A 167 -5.71 10.57 17.63
CA THR A 167 -6.00 10.35 19.05
C THR A 167 -6.33 8.87 19.31
N SER A 168 -6.73 8.55 20.53
CA SER A 168 -7.21 7.24 20.97
C SER A 168 -8.17 6.61 19.96
N PRO A 169 -8.03 5.30 19.67
CA PRO A 169 -8.94 4.59 18.77
C PRO A 169 -10.35 4.41 19.38
N ASP A 170 -10.48 4.63 20.70
CA ASP A 170 -11.75 4.51 21.42
C ASP A 170 -12.48 5.86 21.55
N ASP A 171 -11.85 6.98 21.17
CA ASP A 171 -12.44 8.31 21.26
C ASP A 171 -13.18 8.68 19.98
N VAL A 172 -14.43 8.19 19.86
CA VAL A 172 -15.31 8.44 18.70
C VAL A 172 -15.77 9.90 18.61
N ALA A 173 -15.81 10.63 19.73
CA ALA A 173 -16.38 11.98 19.80
C ALA A 173 -15.35 13.11 19.65
N GLY A 174 -14.06 12.79 19.82
CA GLY A 174 -12.94 13.73 19.72
C GLY A 174 -12.64 14.27 18.33
#